data_AF-A0A7K3XJP8-F1
#
_entry.id   AF-A0A7K3XJP8-F1
#
_cell.length_a   1.000
_cell.length_b   1.000
_cell.length_c   1.000
_cell.angle_alpha   90.00
_cell.angle_beta   90.00
_cell.angle_gamma   90.00
#
_symmetry.space_group_name_H-M   'P 1'
#
loop_
_entity.id
_entity.type
_entity.pdbx_description
1 polymer ?
#
loop_
_entity_poly.entity_id
_entity_poly.type
_entity_poly.pdbx_seq_one_letter_code
_entity_poly.pdbx_strand_id
1 'polypeptide(L)'
;MSKTELKKHLQSLTKEQVIVQVLELYGNCKSDKDYLEYFLHPNEKEKFDKYRALIINEFYPGGNYFNPSLRFSVAKKAISDFRSRQPTKSAGRFADEIYQLFREYYE
;
A
#
# COMPACT_ATOMS: atom_id res chain seq x y z
N MET A 1 -7.21 -25.37 3.75
CA MET A 1 -6.51 -24.81 4.92
C MET A 1 -7.14 -23.49 5.31
N SER A 2 -7.79 -23.44 6.46
CA SER A 2 -8.35 -22.20 7.02
C SER A 2 -7.27 -21.42 7.78
N LYS A 3 -7.48 -20.11 7.96
CA LYS A 3 -6.61 -19.26 8.81
C LYS A 3 -6.48 -19.83 10.23
N THR A 4 -7.50 -20.52 10.71
CA THR A 4 -7.55 -21.15 12.03
C THR A 4 -6.64 -22.38 12.13
N GLU A 5 -6.61 -23.22 11.10
CA GLU A 5 -5.74 -24.40 11.05
C GLU A 5 -4.26 -23.99 10.97
N LEU A 6 -3.95 -23.02 10.12
CA LEU A 6 -2.60 -22.46 10.02
C LEU A 6 -2.13 -21.88 11.36
N LYS A 7 -3.01 -21.15 12.07
CA LYS A 7 -2.68 -20.61 13.39
C LYS A 7 -2.35 -21.71 14.40
N LYS A 8 -3.16 -22.78 14.47
CA LYS A 8 -2.91 -23.91 15.37
C LYS A 8 -1.57 -24.59 15.06
N HIS A 9 -1.26 -24.76 13.78
CA HIS A 9 0.00 -25.34 13.34
C HIS A 9 1.20 -24.47 13.74
N LEU A 10 1.15 -23.17 13.47
CA LEU A 10 2.21 -22.23 13.88
C LEU A 10 2.40 -22.18 15.40
N GLN A 11 1.33 -22.34 16.18
CA GLN A 11 1.40 -22.40 17.65
C GLN A 11 2.04 -23.69 18.18
N SER A 12 2.05 -24.77 17.41
CA SER A 12 2.73 -26.02 17.79
C SER A 12 4.23 -26.03 17.49
N LEU A 13 4.74 -25.05 16.73
CA LEU A 13 6.15 -24.95 16.36
C LEU A 13 6.97 -24.24 17.43
N THR A 14 8.26 -24.57 17.52
CA THR A 14 9.20 -23.80 18.33
C THR A 14 9.52 -22.46 17.67
N LYS A 15 10.07 -21.53 18.45
CA LYS A 15 10.47 -20.21 17.95
C LYS A 15 11.45 -20.33 16.78
N GLU A 16 12.43 -21.23 16.84
CA GLU A 16 13.39 -21.40 15.73
C GLU A 16 12.70 -21.91 14.46
N GLN A 17 11.77 -22.85 14.59
CA GLN A 17 11.04 -23.41 13.44
C GLN A 17 10.17 -22.37 12.76
N VAL A 18 9.51 -21.49 13.53
CA VAL A 18 8.74 -20.38 12.97
C VAL A 18 9.65 -19.41 12.23
N ILE A 19 10.84 -19.11 12.77
CA ILE A 19 11.81 -18.22 12.11
C ILE A 19 12.25 -18.82 10.76
N VAL A 20 12.59 -20.10 10.71
CA VAL A 20 12.96 -20.79 9.47
C VAL A 20 11.81 -20.70 8.45
N GLN A 21 10.58 -20.98 8.86
CA GLN A 21 9.43 -20.93 7.96
C GLN A 21 9.18 -19.53 7.38
N VAL A 22 9.39 -18.48 8.19
CA VAL A 22 9.26 -17.08 7.75
C VAL A 22 10.40 -16.68 6.82
N LEU A 23 11.62 -17.16 7.03
CA LEU A 23 12.75 -16.92 6.13
C LEU A 23 12.58 -17.63 4.78
N GLU A 24 12.03 -18.84 4.77
CA GLU A 24 11.66 -19.52 3.53
C GLU A 24 10.57 -18.77 2.77
N LEU A 25 9.56 -18.25 3.47
CA LEU A 25 8.53 -17.38 2.88
C LEU A 25 9.14 -16.13 2.23
N TYR A 26 10.11 -15.51 2.91
CA TYR A 26 10.83 -14.35 2.39
C TYR A 26 11.61 -14.66 1.09
N GLY A 27 12.18 -15.86 0.98
CA GLY A 27 12.94 -16.29 -0.21
C GLY A 27 12.06 -16.74 -1.38
N ASN A 28 10.90 -17.34 -1.10
CA ASN A 28 10.12 -18.06 -2.11
C ASN A 28 9.05 -17.21 -2.82
N CYS A 29 8.54 -16.16 -2.17
CA CYS A 29 7.40 -15.38 -2.68
C CYS A 29 7.74 -13.88 -2.77
N LYS A 30 7.69 -13.30 -3.97
CA LYS A 30 7.94 -11.86 -4.17
C LYS A 30 6.93 -10.97 -3.42
N SER A 31 5.65 -11.35 -3.42
CA SER A 31 4.60 -10.63 -2.69
C SER A 31 4.83 -10.63 -1.18
N ASP A 32 5.31 -11.76 -0.65
CA ASP A 32 5.47 -11.96 0.79
C ASP A 32 6.76 -11.28 1.26
N LYS A 33 7.81 -11.31 0.41
CA LYS A 33 9.01 -10.50 0.57
C LYS A 33 8.66 -9.01 0.67
N ASP A 34 7.92 -8.46 -0.28
CA ASP A 34 7.53 -7.04 -0.26
C ASP A 34 6.73 -6.67 1.00
N TYR A 35 5.88 -7.59 1.50
CA TYR A 35 5.15 -7.39 2.76
C TYR A 35 6.08 -7.43 3.98
N LEU A 36 6.98 -8.41 4.07
CA LEU A 36 7.90 -8.57 5.19
C LEU A 36 8.95 -7.45 5.25
N GLU A 37 9.47 -7.00 4.10
CA GLU A 37 10.36 -5.82 4.04
C GLU A 37 9.64 -4.57 4.52
N TYR A 38 8.38 -4.39 4.13
CA TYR A 38 7.56 -3.29 4.62
C TYR A 38 7.25 -3.41 6.11
N PHE A 39 7.04 -4.62 6.62
CA PHE A 39 6.81 -4.87 8.05
C PHE A 39 8.06 -4.54 8.89
N LEU A 40 9.27 -4.85 8.38
CA LEU A 40 10.55 -4.55 9.05
C LEU A 40 10.92 -3.07 8.95
N HIS A 41 10.71 -2.47 7.78
CA HIS A 41 11.02 -1.07 7.50
C HIS A 41 9.78 -0.39 6.91
N PRO A 42 8.85 0.06 7.77
CA PRO A 42 7.66 0.76 7.32
C PRO A 42 8.04 2.16 6.80
N ASN A 43 8.42 2.23 5.52
CA ASN A 43 8.70 3.49 4.85
C ASN A 43 7.38 4.11 4.35
N GLU A 44 6.45 4.35 5.30
CA GLU A 44 5.10 4.87 5.04
C GLU A 44 5.15 6.16 4.23
N LYS A 45 6.10 7.04 4.55
CA LYS A 45 6.28 8.34 3.88
C LYS A 45 6.68 8.20 2.41
N GLU A 46 7.64 7.33 2.10
CA GLU A 46 8.09 7.16 0.72
C GLU A 46 7.01 6.53 -0.16
N LYS A 47 6.26 5.55 0.37
CA LYS A 47 5.09 4.99 -0.33
C LYS A 47 4.01 6.05 -0.51
N PHE A 48 3.73 6.84 0.52
CA PHE A 48 2.79 7.96 0.47
C PHE A 48 3.17 8.95 -0.64
N ASP A 49 4.42 9.38 -0.69
CA ASP A 49 4.91 10.33 -1.68
C ASP A 49 4.79 9.77 -3.12
N LYS A 50 5.00 8.45 -3.31
CA LYS A 50 4.79 7.78 -4.61
C LYS A 50 3.32 7.81 -5.05
N TYR A 51 2.38 7.45 -4.17
CA TYR A 51 0.95 7.49 -4.51
C TYR A 51 0.44 8.92 -4.69
N ARG A 52 0.93 9.87 -3.88
CA ARG A 52 0.65 11.30 -4.01
C ARG A 52 1.14 11.83 -5.37
N ALA A 53 2.36 11.51 -5.77
CA ALA A 53 2.91 11.91 -7.06
C ALA A 53 2.13 11.32 -8.24
N LEU A 54 1.69 10.06 -8.14
CA LEU A 54 0.89 9.40 -9.18
C LEU A 54 -0.45 10.13 -9.37
N ILE A 55 -1.14 10.44 -8.28
CA ILE A 55 -2.42 11.16 -8.33
C ILE A 55 -2.19 12.59 -8.83
N ILE A 56 -1.20 13.31 -8.31
CA ILE A 56 -0.87 14.66 -8.79
C ILE A 56 -0.57 14.65 -10.29
N ASN A 57 0.24 13.73 -10.80
CA ASN A 57 0.57 13.66 -12.22
C ASN A 57 -0.64 13.35 -13.13
N GLU A 58 -1.70 12.71 -12.60
CA GLU A 58 -2.92 12.44 -13.36
C GLU A 58 -3.73 13.72 -13.63
N PHE A 59 -3.68 14.68 -12.68
CA PHE A 59 -4.40 15.95 -12.73
C PHE A 59 -3.53 17.16 -13.10
N TYR A 60 -2.23 17.06 -12.83
CA TYR A 60 -1.21 18.11 -12.97
C TYR A 60 0.12 17.48 -13.41
N PRO A 61 0.21 16.91 -14.63
CA PRO A 61 1.45 16.37 -15.15
C PRO A 61 2.52 17.46 -15.21
N GLY A 62 3.69 17.20 -14.62
CA GLY A 62 4.86 18.07 -14.77
C GLY A 62 5.54 17.90 -16.13
N GLY A 63 6.18 18.95 -16.64
CA GLY A 63 7.00 18.91 -17.86
C GLY A 63 6.25 19.31 -19.14
N ASN A 64 6.66 18.75 -20.29
CA ASN A 64 6.16 19.13 -21.63
C ASN A 64 4.73 18.62 -21.94
N TYR A 65 4.13 17.83 -21.06
CA TYR A 65 2.76 17.34 -21.21
C TYR A 65 1.82 18.33 -20.51
N PHE A 66 1.33 19.32 -21.26
CA PHE A 66 0.44 20.36 -20.74
C PHE A 66 -1.01 19.90 -20.52
N ASN A 67 -1.36 18.68 -20.94
CA ASN A 67 -2.74 18.22 -20.91
C ASN A 67 -2.92 17.06 -19.91
N PRO A 68 -3.57 17.29 -18.76
CA PRO A 68 -3.82 16.23 -17.79
C PRO A 68 -4.79 15.19 -18.36
N SER A 69 -4.54 13.91 -18.08
CA SER A 69 -5.42 12.84 -18.55
C SER A 69 -6.72 12.76 -17.72
N LEU A 70 -6.76 13.37 -16.53
CA LEU A 70 -7.93 13.51 -15.66
C LEU A 70 -8.66 12.18 -15.36
N ARG A 71 -7.95 11.03 -15.38
CA ARG A 71 -8.61 9.73 -15.20
C ARG A 71 -8.87 9.46 -13.73
N PHE A 72 -10.06 9.85 -13.30
CA PHE A 72 -10.58 9.54 -11.96
C PHE A 72 -10.53 8.06 -11.60
N SER A 73 -10.65 7.15 -12.57
CA SER A 73 -10.53 5.71 -12.33
C SER A 73 -9.14 5.31 -11.85
N VAL A 74 -8.09 5.97 -12.33
CA VAL A 74 -6.69 5.73 -11.95
C VAL A 74 -6.45 6.24 -10.53
N ALA A 75 -6.90 7.47 -10.23
CA ALA A 75 -6.80 8.05 -8.88
C ALA A 75 -7.59 7.23 -7.84
N LYS A 76 -8.83 6.84 -8.14
CA LYS A 76 -9.65 5.98 -7.26
C LYS A 76 -8.99 4.63 -7.01
N LYS A 77 -8.41 4.02 -8.04
CA LYS A 77 -7.67 2.76 -7.91
C LYS A 77 -6.43 2.93 -7.03
N ALA A 78 -5.66 4.00 -7.22
CA ALA A 78 -4.49 4.31 -6.39
C ALA A 78 -4.86 4.48 -4.90
N ILE A 79 -5.95 5.18 -4.60
CA ILE A 79 -6.46 5.34 -3.22
C ILE A 79 -6.92 3.99 -2.63
N SER A 80 -7.65 3.20 -3.40
CA SER A 80 -8.13 1.87 -2.98
C SER A 80 -6.98 0.89 -2.72
N ASP A 81 -5.99 0.88 -3.61
CA ASP A 81 -4.78 0.07 -3.49
C ASP A 81 -3.95 0.50 -2.28
N PHE A 82 -3.85 1.81 -2.01
CA PHE A 82 -3.18 2.33 -0.82
C PHE A 82 -3.92 1.91 0.47
N ARG A 83 -5.25 1.99 0.48
CA ARG A 83 -6.07 1.63 1.66
C ARG A 83 -6.03 0.13 1.98
N SER A 84 -6.02 -0.73 0.96
CA SER A 84 -6.00 -2.19 1.16
C SER A 84 -4.65 -2.73 1.65
N ARG A 85 -3.56 -2.01 1.39
CA ARG A 85 -2.19 -2.42 1.74
C ARG A 85 -1.71 -1.87 3.09
N GLN A 86 -2.52 -1.06 3.79
CA GLN A 86 -2.13 -0.39 5.03
C GLN A 86 -2.89 -0.94 6.26
N PRO A 87 -2.18 -1.40 7.31
CA PRO A 87 -2.77 -1.73 8.61
C PRO A 87 -2.85 -0.52 9.57
N THR A 88 -2.24 0.64 9.25
CA THR A 88 -2.21 1.82 10.12
C THR A 88 -3.25 2.87 9.74
N LYS A 89 -3.81 3.55 10.76
CA LYS A 89 -4.92 4.52 10.65
C LYS A 89 -4.57 5.79 9.84
N SER A 90 -3.34 5.94 9.37
CA SER A 90 -2.86 7.08 8.56
C SER A 90 -3.47 7.15 7.17
N ALA A 91 -3.95 6.03 6.61
CA ALA A 91 -4.56 5.98 5.28
C ALA A 91 -5.91 6.72 5.15
N GLY A 92 -6.64 6.91 6.26
CA GLY A 92 -7.92 7.64 6.25
C GLY A 92 -7.76 9.12 5.89
N ARG A 93 -6.78 9.79 6.51
CA ARG A 93 -6.51 11.22 6.29
C ARG A 93 -6.17 11.57 4.85
N PHE A 94 -5.49 10.67 4.12
CA PHE A 94 -5.08 10.91 2.74
C PHE A 94 -6.22 10.86 1.74
N ALA A 95 -7.16 9.92 1.90
CA ALA A 95 -8.36 9.89 1.06
C ALA A 95 -9.16 11.18 1.26
N ASP A 96 -9.29 11.62 2.51
CA ASP A 96 -10.00 12.85 2.86
C ASP A 96 -9.30 14.11 2.29
N GLU A 97 -7.97 14.19 2.35
CA GLU A 97 -7.19 15.28 1.74
C GLU A 97 -7.35 15.34 0.22
N ILE A 98 -7.33 14.19 -0.46
CA ILE A 98 -7.53 14.17 -1.93
C ILE A 98 -8.97 14.52 -2.30
N TYR A 99 -9.95 14.04 -1.53
CA TYR A 99 -11.34 14.45 -1.73
C TYR A 99 -11.55 15.94 -1.49
N GLN A 100 -10.82 16.54 -0.54
CA GLN A 100 -10.93 17.98 -0.30
C GLN A 100 -10.23 18.82 -1.36
N LEU A 101 -9.03 18.44 -1.80
CA LEU A 101 -8.37 19.07 -2.94
C LEU A 101 -9.23 18.98 -4.22
N PHE A 102 -10.01 17.89 -4.36
CA PHE A 102 -10.95 17.74 -5.45
C PHE A 102 -12.18 18.66 -5.31
N ARG A 103 -12.72 18.81 -4.09
CA ARG A 103 -13.89 19.66 -3.81
C ARG A 103 -13.56 21.15 -3.98
N GLU A 104 -12.45 21.62 -3.41
CA GLU A 104 -12.04 23.03 -3.46
C GLU A 104 -11.78 23.59 -4.87
N TYR A 105 -11.60 22.72 -5.87
CA TYR A 105 -11.22 23.14 -7.23
C TYR A 105 -12.35 23.02 -8.26
N TYR A 106 -13.44 22.29 -7.93
CA TYR A 106 -14.56 22.03 -8.85
C TYR A 106 -15.92 22.51 -8.33
N GLU A 107 -16.00 23.06 -7.11
CA GLU A 107 -17.10 23.88 -6.57
C GLU A 107 -16.63 25.33 -6.40
#